data_AF-A0A7X4JL34-F1
#
_entry.id   AF-A0A7X4JL34-F1
#
_cell.length_a   1.000
_cell.length_b   1.000
_cell.length_c   1.000
_cell.angle_alpha   90.00
_cell.angle_beta   90.00
_cell.angle_gamma   90.00
#
_symmetry.space_group_name_H-M   'P 1'
#
loop_
_entity.id
_entity.type
_entity.pdbx_description
1 polymer ?
#
loop_
_entity_poly.entity_id
_entity_poly.type
_entity_poly.pdbx_seq_one_letter_code
_entity_poly.pdbx_strand_id
1 'polypeptide(L)'
;MEDQKKTKPDAQTIKVWKHHLQDEVDASFLYGVFAGLEPDAKRKEILSGLAEVENRHVERWEEMFTVYNIKFKRHHPTMKARL
;
A
#
# COMPACT_ATOMS: atom_id res chain seq x y z
N MET A 1 -33.59 6.02 0.30
CA MET A 1 -32.16 5.81 0.59
C MET A 1 -31.63 5.08 -0.64
N GLU A 2 -30.93 5.79 -1.52
CA GLU A 2 -30.44 5.19 -2.77
C GLU A 2 -29.40 4.12 -2.43
N ASP A 3 -29.77 2.87 -2.71
CA ASP A 3 -28.81 1.78 -2.84
C ASP A 3 -27.78 2.20 -3.88
N GLN A 4 -26.61 2.65 -3.42
CA GLN A 4 -25.44 2.77 -4.26
C GLN A 4 -25.15 1.38 -4.81
N LYS A 5 -25.67 1.08 -6.01
CA LYS A 5 -25.21 -0.01 -6.84
C LYS A 5 -23.70 0.12 -6.89
N LYS A 6 -22.99 -0.72 -6.12
CA LYS A 6 -21.54 -0.87 -6.23
C LYS A 6 -21.27 -1.41 -7.64
N THR A 7 -21.17 -0.50 -8.60
CA THR A 7 -20.72 -0.81 -9.95
C THR A 7 -19.33 -1.39 -9.82
N LYS A 8 -19.15 -2.59 -10.37
CA LYS A 8 -17.86 -3.25 -10.39
C LYS A 8 -16.89 -2.34 -11.16
N PRO A 9 -15.71 -2.01 -10.60
CA PRO A 9 -14.74 -1.18 -11.30
C PRO A 9 -14.32 -1.85 -12.60
N ASP A 10 -14.07 -1.04 -13.64
CA ASP A 10 -13.59 -1.53 -14.93
C ASP A 10 -12.13 -2.04 -14.83
N ALA A 11 -11.67 -2.72 -15.88
CA ALA A 11 -10.36 -3.35 -15.87
C ALA A 11 -9.19 -2.35 -15.79
N GLN A 12 -9.34 -1.13 -16.34
CA GLN A 12 -8.31 -0.09 -16.27
C GLN A 12 -8.22 0.44 -14.84
N THR A 13 -9.35 0.72 -14.20
CA THR A 13 -9.42 1.12 -12.79
C THR A 13 -8.77 0.07 -11.89
N ILE A 14 -9.11 -1.20 -12.07
CA ILE A 14 -8.50 -2.30 -11.29
C ILE A 14 -6.97 -2.36 -11.50
N LYS A 15 -6.48 -2.12 -12.72
CA LYS A 15 -5.04 -2.11 -13.00
C LYS A 15 -4.32 -0.98 -12.26
N VAL A 16 -4.90 0.21 -12.26
CA VAL A 16 -4.35 1.38 -11.54
C VAL A 16 -4.35 1.12 -10.03
N TRP A 17 -5.44 0.57 -9.49
CA TRP A 17 -5.51 0.24 -8.07
C TRP A 17 -4.45 -0.79 -7.64
N LYS A 18 -4.21 -1.81 -8.46
CA LYS A 18 -3.14 -2.79 -8.20
C LYS A 18 -1.76 -2.15 -8.23
N HIS A 19 -1.55 -1.15 -9.09
CA HIS A 19 -0.30 -0.41 -9.13
C HIS A 19 -0.11 0.41 -7.85
N HIS A 20 -1.14 1.15 -7.42
CA HIS A 20 -1.09 1.88 -6.15
C HIS A 20 -0.82 0.96 -4.97
N LEU A 21 -1.51 -0.19 -4.88
CA LEU A 21 -1.23 -1.17 -3.83
C LEU A 21 0.24 -1.61 -3.82
N GLN A 22 0.87 -1.81 -4.98
CA GLN A 22 2.30 -2.14 -5.02
C GLN A 22 3.19 -0.96 -4.60
N ASP A 23 2.83 0.27 -4.98
CA ASP A 23 3.59 1.47 -4.59
C ASP A 23 3.57 1.68 -3.08
N GLU A 24 2.41 1.47 -2.43
CA GLU A 24 2.28 1.54 -0.96
C GLU A 24 3.16 0.49 -0.26
N VAL A 25 3.21 -0.74 -0.79
CA VAL A 25 4.05 -1.82 -0.25
C VAL A 25 5.53 -1.49 -0.38
N ASP A 26 5.93 -0.96 -1.53
CA ASP A 26 7.31 -0.55 -1.80
C ASP A 26 7.72 0.64 -0.92
N ALA A 27 6.83 1.63 -0.77
CA ALA A 27 7.04 2.80 0.07
C ALA A 27 7.17 2.42 1.55
N SER A 28 6.27 1.58 2.08
CA SER A 28 6.35 1.08 3.45
C SER A 28 7.71 0.42 3.73
N PHE A 29 8.17 -0.43 2.82
CA PHE A 29 9.47 -1.08 2.93
C PHE A 29 10.63 -0.08 2.91
N LEU A 30 10.64 0.83 1.93
CA LEU A 30 11.71 1.83 1.78
C LEU A 30 11.83 2.73 3.00
N TYR A 31 10.70 3.24 3.52
CA TYR A 31 10.70 4.05 4.73
C TYR A 31 11.18 3.26 5.95
N GLY A 32 10.83 1.98 6.06
CA GLY A 32 11.36 1.10 7.11
C GLY A 32 12.88 0.90 7.01
N VAL A 33 13.40 0.71 5.80
CA VAL A 33 14.85 0.62 5.55
C VAL A 33 15.54 1.94 5.92
N PHE A 34 15.01 3.08 5.48
CA PHE A 34 15.58 4.39 5.81
C PHE A 34 15.54 4.67 7.32
N ALA A 35 14.45 4.32 8.01
CA ALA A 35 14.36 4.42 9.46
C ALA A 35 15.43 3.56 10.17
N GLY A 36 15.77 2.39 9.62
CA GLY A 36 16.82 1.52 10.14
C GLY A 36 18.23 2.10 9.97
N LEU A 37 18.45 2.91 8.92
CA LEU A 37 19.74 3.54 8.61
C LEU A 37 19.90 4.94 9.22
N GLU A 38 18.81 5.57 9.64
CA GLU A 38 18.81 6.95 10.14
C GLU A 38 19.37 7.04 11.59
N PRO A 39 20.47 7.78 11.81
CA PRO A 39 21.04 7.96 13.15
C PRO A 39 20.28 8.95 14.03
N ASP A 40 19.60 9.94 13.46
CA ASP A 40 18.83 10.91 14.24
C ASP A 40 17.50 10.31 14.71
N ALA A 41 17.29 10.27 16.02
CA ALA A 41 16.12 9.62 16.60
C ALA A 41 14.78 10.22 16.13
N LYS A 42 14.73 11.53 15.92
CA LYS A 42 13.50 12.22 15.49
C LYS A 42 13.18 11.92 14.03
N ARG A 43 14.19 11.93 13.14
CA ARG A 43 14.03 11.56 11.73
C ARG A 43 13.64 10.09 11.59
N LYS A 44 14.26 9.22 12.38
CA LYS A 44 13.91 7.80 12.45
C LYS A 44 12.45 7.58 12.85
N GLU A 45 11.96 8.29 13.85
CA GLU A 45 10.56 8.23 14.26
C GLU A 45 9.62 8.64 13.13
N ILE A 46 9.93 9.74 12.42
CA ILE A 46 9.14 10.20 11.27
C ILE A 46 9.10 9.13 10.17
N LEU A 47 10.26 8.58 9.79
CA LEU A 47 10.35 7.54 8.76
C LEU A 47 9.61 6.26 9.17
N SER A 48 9.70 5.87 10.44
CA SER A 48 8.95 4.72 10.97
C SER A 48 7.44 4.97 10.89
N GLY A 49 6.99 6.17 11.27
CA GLY A 49 5.58 6.56 11.17
C GLY A 49 5.08 6.58 9.72
N LEU A 50 5.90 7.01 8.76
CA LEU A 50 5.58 6.91 7.34
C LEU A 50 5.42 5.45 6.90
N ALA A 51 6.36 4.58 7.26
CA ALA A 51 6.26 3.15 6.95
C ALA A 51 4.96 2.51 7.47
N GLU A 52 4.54 2.88 8.68
CA GLU A 52 3.28 2.44 9.27
C GLU A 52 2.04 2.98 8.55
N VAL A 53 2.05 4.25 8.11
CA VAL A 53 0.95 4.84 7.32
C VAL A 53 0.76 4.06 6.02
N GLU A 54 1.84 3.82 5.28
CA GLU A 54 1.74 3.08 4.01
C GLU A 54 1.28 1.64 4.24
N ASN A 55 1.71 0.99 5.34
CA ASN A 55 1.20 -0.34 5.68
C ASN A 55 -0.31 -0.34 5.95
N ARG A 56 -0.86 0.71 6.59
CA ARG A 56 -2.32 0.86 6.76
C ARG A 56 -3.03 1.11 5.41
N HIS A 57 -2.39 1.79 4.47
CA HIS A 57 -2.94 1.91 3.11
C HIS A 57 -3.04 0.54 2.42
N VAL A 58 -2.02 -0.31 2.56
CA VAL A 58 -2.05 -1.70 2.06
C VAL A 58 -3.26 -2.46 2.63
N GLU A 59 -3.43 -2.46 3.96
CA GLU A 59 -4.56 -3.11 4.62
C GLU A 59 -5.90 -2.61 4.06
N ARG A 60 -6.04 -1.29 3.88
CA ARG A 60 -7.26 -0.68 3.35
C ARG A 60 -7.54 -1.08 1.90
N TRP A 61 -6.51 -1.19 1.07
CA TRP A 61 -6.63 -1.67 -0.31
C TRP A 61 -7.03 -3.14 -0.36
N GLU A 62 -6.47 -3.99 0.50
CA GLU A 62 -6.81 -5.42 0.59
C GLU A 62 -8.28 -5.62 1.01
N GLU A 63 -8.77 -4.85 1.98
CA GLU A 63 -10.18 -4.81 2.35
C GLU A 63 -11.06 -4.39 1.16
N MET A 64 -10.68 -3.32 0.45
CA MET A 64 -11.42 -2.82 -0.70
C MET A 64 -11.48 -3.88 -1.81
N PHE A 65 -10.37 -4.54 -2.12
CA PHE A 65 -10.34 -5.59 -3.15
C PHE A 65 -11.20 -6.78 -2.77
N THR A 66 -11.24 -7.13 -1.49
CA THR A 66 -12.15 -8.15 -0.97
C THR A 66 -13.61 -7.75 -1.20
N VAL A 67 -13.98 -6.50 -0.90
CA VAL A 67 -15.34 -5.96 -1.12
C VAL A 67 -15.78 -6.03 -2.58
N TYR A 68 -14.87 -5.80 -3.53
CA TYR A 68 -15.16 -5.89 -4.97
C TYR A 68 -14.89 -7.27 -5.59
N ASN A 69 -14.56 -8.27 -4.77
CA ASN A 69 -14.17 -9.62 -5.20
C ASN A 69 -13.06 -9.62 -6.28
N ILE A 70 -12.12 -8.68 -6.14
CA ILE A 70 -10.95 -8.54 -7.00
C ILE A 70 -9.88 -9.49 -6.46
N LYS A 71 -9.38 -10.39 -7.30
CA LYS A 71 -8.27 -11.26 -6.91
C LYS A 71 -6.97 -10.46 -6.83
N PHE A 72 -6.33 -10.52 -5.67
CA PHE A 72 -4.99 -10.01 -5.42
C PHE A 72 -4.15 -11.08 -4.72
N LYS A 73 -2.83 -11.04 -4.92
CA LYS A 73 -1.88 -11.87 -4.17
C LYS A 73 -1.37 -11.04 -3.01
N ARG A 74 -0.84 -11.68 -1.96
CA ARG A 74 -0.12 -10.97 -0.91
C ARG A 74 1.05 -10.23 -1.57
N HIS A 75 1.09 -8.91 -1.39
CA HIS A 75 2.12 -8.10 -2.03
C HIS A 75 3.38 -8.13 -1.18
N HIS A 76 4.51 -8.23 -1.86
CA HIS A 76 5.84 -8.14 -1.27
C HIS A 76 6.54 -6.94 -1.91
N PRO A 77 7.49 -6.31 -1.22
CA PRO A 77 8.29 -5.24 -1.79
C PRO A 77 8.93 -5.71 -3.09
N THR A 78 8.84 -4.91 -4.14
CA THR A 78 9.45 -5.25 -5.42
C THR A 78 10.98 -5.30 -5.29
N MET A 79 11.62 -5.95 -6.26
CA MET A 79 13.08 -5.91 -6.35
C MET A 79 13.62 -4.47 -6.50
N LYS A 80 12.84 -3.54 -7.09
CA LYS A 80 13.24 -2.13 -7.19
C LYS A 80 13.34 -1.46 -5.83
N ALA A 81 12.44 -1.79 -4.90
CA ALA A 81 12.48 -1.27 -3.54
C ALA A 81 13.65 -1.85 -2.71
N ARG A 82 14.27 -2.95 -3.17
CA ARG A 82 15.31 -3.69 -2.45
C ARG A 82 16.74 -3.44 -2.97
N LEU A 83 16.89 -2.65 -4.04
CA LEU A 83 18.15 -2.40 -4.74
C LEU A 83 18.85 -1.14 -4.23
#